data_AF-A0A151EHC6-F1
#
_entry.id   AF-A0A151EHC6-F1
#
_cell.length_a   1.000
_cell.length_b   1.000
_cell.length_c   1.000
_cell.angle_alpha   90.00
_cell.angle_beta   90.00
_cell.angle_gamma   90.00
#
_symmetry.space_group_name_H-M   'P 1'
#
loop_
_entity.id
_entity.type
_entity.pdbx_description
1 polymer ?
#
loop_
_entity_poly.entity_id
_entity_poly.type
_entity_poly.pdbx_seq_one_letter_code
_entity_poly.pdbx_strand_id
1 'polypeptide(L)'
;MKKKIMSISICTLLIISIALVFIGPMSLGKTSIDMQCCGILPGCTTLISDNTRLVEVNNSGGIEWKYILGSVDSERLPNGNTLIAGAVLVKEINMIGGIEWQYGTGLLGVSDVERLANGNTLIADIVNNFVIEINTTGVIKWQKTGLFLPMDAERLDNGNTLIVNNLINSVIEVDINGSTVWEYNTGLWSPTDVERLDNGNTLITDQLNNRVIEINDTGAIVWQKTGLSAPKDAERLDNGNTLIVEYSNNRVIEVNASGAIVWSYSSALSGPNDAERVPNQEPIAPTITGPKKGIINVPLPYIFQGDDPGGISIYYWIDWDDGSSDGWLGPYLPGTATIPIVHTWTTKGSYTIKAKVKDTCGVESDWAEFTVSLPREKELKNTIFLQFLEQFPILKLIIQRLGL
;
A
#
# COMPACT_ATOMS: atom_id res chain seq x y z
N MET A 1 -24.88 -81.96 15.99
CA MET A 1 -23.74 -81.49 16.81
C MET A 1 -23.63 -79.97 16.67
N LYS A 2 -23.28 -79.32 17.78
CA LYS A 2 -23.36 -77.87 18.03
C LYS A 2 -22.45 -77.01 17.14
N LYS A 3 -22.99 -75.86 16.72
CA LYS A 3 -22.43 -74.47 16.67
C LYS A 3 -22.80 -73.80 15.34
N LYS A 4 -23.75 -72.86 15.34
CA LYS A 4 -23.59 -71.39 15.58
C LYS A 4 -22.80 -70.75 14.41
N ILE A 5 -23.21 -69.69 13.71
CA ILE A 5 -24.20 -68.60 13.90
C ILE A 5 -24.35 -67.88 12.53
N MET A 6 -25.61 -67.70 12.07
CA MET A 6 -26.21 -66.42 11.58
C MET A 6 -25.65 -65.77 10.30
N SER A 7 -26.32 -65.89 9.14
CA SER A 7 -27.39 -64.99 8.60
C SER A 7 -26.88 -63.56 8.30
N ILE A 8 -26.94 -63.05 7.07
CA ILE A 8 -28.10 -62.39 6.43
C ILE A 8 -27.89 -62.35 4.88
N SER A 9 -28.79 -62.99 4.10
CA SER A 9 -29.77 -62.42 3.13
C SER A 9 -29.18 -61.47 2.05
N ILE A 10 -28.92 -61.94 0.82
CA ILE A 10 -29.81 -62.01 -0.38
C ILE A 10 -30.11 -60.65 -1.04
N CYS A 11 -29.64 -60.53 -2.30
CA CYS A 11 -30.12 -59.77 -3.48
C CYS A 11 -30.46 -58.27 -3.31
N THR A 12 -30.09 -57.33 -4.20
CA THR A 12 -30.25 -57.34 -5.67
C THR A 12 -29.50 -56.14 -6.28
N LEU A 13 -29.18 -56.21 -7.59
CA LEU A 13 -28.55 -55.17 -8.42
C LEU A 13 -29.13 -53.74 -8.25
N LEU A 14 -28.26 -52.73 -8.27
CA LEU A 14 -28.55 -51.44 -8.92
C LEU A 14 -27.27 -50.73 -9.35
N ILE A 15 -27.28 -50.20 -10.57
CA ILE A 15 -26.28 -49.32 -11.18
C ILE A 15 -26.16 -48.04 -10.35
N ILE A 16 -24.94 -47.64 -9.96
CA ILE A 16 -24.66 -46.26 -9.53
C ILE A 16 -23.58 -45.67 -10.42
N SER A 17 -24.08 -44.73 -11.22
CA SER A 17 -23.41 -43.67 -11.96
C SER A 17 -22.66 -42.68 -11.05
N ILE A 18 -21.54 -42.17 -11.58
CA ILE A 18 -21.04 -40.79 -11.43
C ILE A 18 -20.63 -40.36 -10.01
N ALA A 19 -19.31 -40.20 -9.82
CA ALA A 19 -18.73 -38.91 -9.42
C ALA A 19 -17.18 -39.01 -9.52
N LEU A 20 -16.64 -38.63 -10.69
CA LEU A 20 -15.35 -37.94 -10.68
C LEU A 20 -15.61 -36.61 -9.98
N VAL A 21 -15.14 -36.47 -8.75
CA VAL A 21 -14.93 -35.14 -8.18
C VAL A 21 -13.70 -34.59 -8.88
N PHE A 22 -13.94 -33.85 -9.96
CA PHE A 22 -13.02 -32.82 -10.41
C PHE A 22 -12.83 -31.88 -9.22
N ILE A 23 -11.66 -31.97 -8.60
CA ILE A 23 -11.13 -30.86 -7.82
C ILE A 23 -10.84 -29.80 -8.86
N GLY A 24 -11.83 -28.93 -9.12
CA GLY A 24 -11.59 -27.69 -9.86
C GLY A 24 -10.53 -26.89 -9.10
N PRO A 25 -9.67 -26.13 -9.81
CA PRO A 25 -8.77 -25.22 -9.13
C PRO A 25 -9.62 -24.29 -8.26
N MET A 26 -9.31 -24.31 -6.97
CA MET A 26 -9.83 -23.37 -5.99
C MET A 26 -9.49 -21.96 -6.49
N SER A 27 -10.54 -21.16 -6.67
CA SER A 27 -10.45 -19.75 -7.05
C SER A 27 -9.65 -19.00 -5.99
N LEU A 28 -8.59 -18.33 -6.44
CA LEU A 28 -8.06 -17.17 -5.75
C LEU A 28 -8.85 -15.99 -6.32
N GLY A 29 -9.94 -15.63 -5.62
CA GLY A 29 -10.38 -14.24 -5.48
C GLY A 29 -9.27 -13.42 -4.83
N LYS A 30 -9.44 -12.11 -4.60
CA LYS A 30 -8.63 -11.31 -3.65
C LYS A 30 -8.77 -11.86 -2.23
N THR A 31 -8.28 -13.09 -1.99
CA THR A 31 -8.35 -13.73 -0.69
C THR A 31 -7.49 -12.93 0.27
N SER A 32 -8.03 -12.68 1.45
CA SER A 32 -7.31 -12.49 2.72
C SER A 32 -6.21 -13.55 3.03
N ILE A 33 -5.89 -14.44 2.09
CA ILE A 33 -4.84 -15.46 2.14
C ILE A 33 -3.63 -15.06 1.25
N ASP A 34 -3.76 -14.11 0.33
CA ASP A 34 -2.59 -13.53 -0.35
C ASP A 34 -1.79 -12.59 0.58
N MET A 35 -2.43 -12.16 1.67
CA MET A 35 -1.79 -11.41 2.76
C MET A 35 -0.74 -12.22 3.55
N GLN A 36 -0.63 -13.54 3.32
CA GLN A 36 0.44 -14.37 3.90
C GLN A 36 1.54 -14.74 2.90
N CYS A 37 1.40 -14.40 1.62
CA CYS A 37 2.41 -14.59 0.60
C CYS A 37 2.94 -13.21 0.17
N CYS A 38 3.82 -12.62 0.99
CA CYS A 38 4.81 -11.54 0.70
C CYS A 38 4.98 -10.51 1.85
N GLY A 39 4.34 -10.67 3.01
CA GLY A 39 4.50 -9.72 4.13
C GLY A 39 3.66 -8.44 4.01
N ILE A 40 2.55 -8.50 3.27
CA ILE A 40 1.56 -7.42 3.18
C ILE A 40 0.65 -7.51 4.41
N LEU A 41 0.35 -6.39 5.06
CA LEU A 41 -0.46 -6.29 6.27
C LEU A 41 -1.65 -5.34 6.02
N PRO A 42 -2.76 -5.44 6.78
CA PRO A 42 -3.88 -4.53 6.63
C PRO A 42 -3.43 -3.07 6.75
N GLY A 43 -3.89 -2.23 5.81
CA GLY A 43 -3.55 -0.82 5.77
C GLY A 43 -3.95 -0.06 7.02
N CYS A 44 -3.04 0.75 7.57
CA CYS A 44 -3.34 1.68 8.65
C CYS A 44 -3.54 3.12 8.17
N THR A 45 -3.41 3.34 6.87
CA THR A 45 -3.60 4.62 6.19
C THR A 45 -4.67 4.50 5.09
N THR A 46 -5.21 5.64 4.69
CA THR A 46 -6.19 5.76 3.61
C THR A 46 -5.63 6.70 2.56
N LEU A 47 -5.49 6.24 1.31
CA LEU A 47 -5.26 7.14 0.19
C LEU A 47 -6.62 7.70 -0.24
N ILE A 48 -6.69 9.01 -0.46
CA ILE A 48 -7.93 9.69 -0.86
C ILE A 48 -7.61 10.63 -2.01
N SER A 49 -8.34 10.44 -3.11
CA SER A 49 -8.34 11.31 -4.28
C SER A 49 -9.48 12.31 -4.20
N ASP A 50 -9.18 13.61 -4.27
CA ASP A 50 -10.18 14.66 -4.43
C ASP A 50 -9.90 15.54 -5.65
N ASN A 51 -10.83 16.47 -5.94
CA ASN A 51 -10.73 17.33 -7.13
C ASN A 51 -9.49 18.25 -7.16
N THR A 52 -8.77 18.38 -6.05
CA THR A 52 -7.67 19.32 -5.88
C THR A 52 -6.34 18.66 -5.53
N ARG A 53 -6.34 17.47 -4.95
CA ARG A 53 -5.15 16.77 -4.45
C ARG A 53 -5.41 15.30 -4.17
N LEU A 54 -4.33 14.56 -3.98
CA LEU A 54 -4.33 13.30 -3.25
C LEU A 54 -3.79 13.54 -1.84
N VAL A 55 -4.37 12.87 -0.85
CA VAL A 55 -3.85 12.83 0.52
C VAL A 55 -3.84 11.40 1.02
N GLU A 56 -2.77 11.02 1.70
CA GLU A 56 -2.76 9.78 2.48
C GLU A 56 -2.84 10.13 3.95
N VAL A 57 -3.80 9.54 4.66
CA VAL A 57 -4.14 9.88 6.04
C VAL A 57 -4.07 8.68 6.95
N ASN A 58 -3.51 8.86 8.15
CA ASN A 58 -3.53 7.83 9.18
C ASN A 58 -4.91 7.75 9.87
N ASN A 59 -5.12 6.70 10.66
CA ASN A 59 -6.36 6.48 11.40
C ASN A 59 -6.75 7.60 12.39
N SER A 60 -5.79 8.44 12.81
CA SER A 60 -6.04 9.61 13.67
C SER A 60 -6.38 10.89 12.88
N GLY A 61 -6.38 10.82 11.53
CA GLY A 61 -6.63 11.95 10.64
C GLY A 61 -5.41 12.83 10.37
N GLY A 62 -4.21 12.40 10.74
CA GLY A 62 -2.96 13.04 10.36
C GLY A 62 -2.65 12.77 8.88
N ILE A 63 -2.23 13.81 8.14
CA ILE A 63 -1.79 13.67 6.76
C ILE A 63 -0.33 13.17 6.77
N GLU A 64 -0.11 11.98 6.23
CA GLU A 64 1.20 11.34 6.09
C GLU A 64 1.85 11.70 4.75
N TRP A 65 1.04 11.82 3.70
CA TRP A 65 1.49 12.18 2.37
C TRP A 65 0.50 13.08 1.63
N LYS A 66 1.00 13.86 0.69
CA LYS A 66 0.18 14.74 -0.15
C LYS A 66 0.79 14.91 -1.53
N TYR A 67 -0.06 14.79 -2.55
CA TYR A 67 0.23 15.25 -3.91
C TYR A 67 -0.69 16.40 -4.30
N ILE A 68 -0.16 17.43 -4.94
CA ILE A 68 -0.83 18.74 -5.09
C ILE A 68 -1.80 18.83 -6.27
N LEU A 69 -1.96 17.76 -7.04
CA LEU A 69 -2.92 17.71 -8.15
C LEU A 69 -4.01 16.70 -7.80
N GLY A 70 -5.25 17.04 -8.13
CA GLY A 70 -6.39 16.18 -7.92
C GLY A 70 -6.47 15.05 -8.94
N SER A 71 -7.32 14.09 -8.62
CA SER A 71 -7.58 12.94 -9.46
C SER A 71 -9.02 12.47 -9.28
N VAL A 72 -9.51 11.80 -10.32
CA VAL A 72 -10.80 11.11 -10.28
C VAL A 72 -10.66 9.72 -9.65
N ASP A 73 -9.48 9.13 -9.72
CA ASP A 73 -9.21 7.76 -9.28
C ASP A 73 -7.70 7.52 -9.12
N SER A 74 -7.31 6.74 -8.12
CA SER A 74 -5.92 6.48 -7.77
C SER A 74 -5.69 5.12 -7.15
N GLU A 75 -4.50 4.56 -7.40
CA GLU A 75 -4.10 3.28 -6.85
C GLU A 75 -2.68 3.35 -6.26
N ARG A 76 -2.48 2.90 -5.03
CA ARG A 76 -1.15 2.66 -4.45
C ARG A 76 -0.60 1.34 -4.98
N LEU A 77 0.48 1.42 -5.74
CA LEU A 77 1.14 0.26 -6.32
C LEU A 77 2.05 -0.45 -5.30
N PRO A 78 2.29 -1.77 -5.46
CA PRO A 78 3.14 -2.56 -4.55
C PRO A 78 4.60 -2.07 -4.42
N ASN A 79 5.08 -1.25 -5.36
CA ASN A 79 6.40 -0.63 -5.35
C ASN A 79 6.43 0.73 -4.62
N GLY A 80 5.33 1.13 -4.00
CA GLY A 80 5.16 2.40 -3.30
C GLY A 80 4.73 3.56 -4.20
N ASN A 81 4.79 3.44 -5.53
CA ASN A 81 4.32 4.49 -6.44
C ASN A 81 2.79 4.65 -6.39
N THR A 82 2.28 5.78 -6.86
CA THR A 82 0.84 6.02 -7.03
C THR A 82 0.50 6.07 -8.52
N LEU A 83 -0.44 5.24 -8.96
CA LEU A 83 -1.10 5.37 -10.24
C LEU A 83 -2.26 6.36 -10.11
N ILE A 84 -2.43 7.24 -11.09
CA ILE A 84 -3.36 8.38 -11.00
C ILE A 84 -4.08 8.56 -12.33
N ALA A 85 -5.42 8.61 -12.27
CA ALA A 85 -6.28 9.00 -13.37
C ALA A 85 -6.39 10.53 -13.46
N GLY A 86 -5.76 11.12 -14.48
CA GLY A 86 -5.94 12.51 -14.86
C GLY A 86 -6.90 12.63 -16.04
N ALA A 87 -7.52 13.81 -16.22
CA ALA A 87 -8.57 14.02 -17.22
C ALA A 87 -8.26 13.51 -18.64
N VAL A 88 -7.01 13.62 -19.10
CA VAL A 88 -6.58 13.19 -20.45
C VAL A 88 -5.30 12.34 -20.44
N LEU A 89 -4.88 11.88 -19.26
CA LEU A 89 -3.63 11.15 -19.08
C LEU A 89 -3.68 10.33 -17.80
N VAL A 90 -2.99 9.19 -17.82
CA VAL A 90 -2.67 8.39 -16.64
C VAL A 90 -1.19 8.60 -16.29
N LYS A 91 -0.88 8.69 -15.01
CA LYS A 91 0.51 8.79 -14.50
C LYS A 91 0.75 7.76 -13.42
N GLU A 92 1.95 7.22 -13.40
CA GLU A 92 2.55 6.62 -12.22
C GLU A 92 3.57 7.61 -11.65
N ILE A 93 3.42 7.97 -10.39
CA ILE A 93 4.32 8.89 -9.69
C ILE A 93 4.99 8.21 -8.51
N ASN A 94 6.24 8.57 -8.24
CA ASN A 94 6.92 8.20 -7.01
C ASN A 94 6.48 9.06 -5.81
N MET A 95 6.99 8.74 -4.62
CA MET A 95 6.63 9.40 -3.36
C MET A 95 6.93 10.90 -3.28
N ILE A 96 7.82 11.43 -4.13
CA ILE A 96 8.09 12.88 -4.20
C ILE A 96 7.33 13.57 -5.34
N GLY A 97 6.45 12.85 -6.04
CA GLY A 97 5.66 13.35 -7.17
C GLY A 97 6.40 13.37 -8.51
N GLY A 98 7.56 12.71 -8.60
CA GLY A 98 8.26 12.49 -9.86
C GLY A 98 7.51 11.49 -10.72
N ILE A 99 7.39 11.75 -12.02
CA ILE A 99 6.69 10.87 -12.96
C ILE A 99 7.63 9.73 -13.36
N GLU A 100 7.24 8.49 -13.03
CA GLU A 100 7.96 7.26 -13.40
C GLU A 100 7.43 6.68 -14.71
N TRP A 101 6.12 6.81 -14.93
CA TRP A 101 5.46 6.38 -16.17
C TRP A 101 4.25 7.26 -16.48
N GLN A 102 3.89 7.40 -17.76
CA GLN A 102 2.68 8.10 -18.17
C GLN A 102 2.15 7.61 -19.52
N TYR A 103 0.84 7.73 -19.71
CA TYR A 103 0.17 7.46 -20.97
C TYR A 103 -0.99 8.42 -21.19
N GLY A 104 -1.21 8.89 -22.41
CA GLY A 104 -2.31 9.80 -22.73
C GLY A 104 -2.74 9.81 -24.18
N THR A 105 -2.24 8.88 -25.00
CA THR A 105 -2.55 8.86 -26.43
C THR A 105 -4.01 8.47 -26.64
N GLY A 106 -4.80 9.43 -27.15
CA GLY A 106 -6.21 9.23 -27.48
C GLY A 106 -7.18 9.30 -26.31
N LEU A 107 -6.71 9.54 -25.08
CA LEU A 107 -7.57 9.71 -23.91
C LEU A 107 -8.21 11.10 -23.89
N LEU A 108 -9.49 11.18 -23.50
CA LEU A 108 -10.25 12.44 -23.44
C LEU A 108 -11.05 12.61 -22.15
N GLY A 109 -11.25 11.55 -21.38
CA GLY A 109 -11.89 11.61 -20.08
C GLY A 109 -11.63 10.33 -19.32
N VAL A 110 -10.44 10.18 -18.74
CA VAL A 110 -10.16 9.04 -17.86
C VAL A 110 -11.05 9.18 -16.62
N SER A 111 -11.75 8.12 -16.26
CA SER A 111 -12.58 8.06 -15.04
C SER A 111 -12.06 7.09 -14.01
N ASP A 112 -11.34 6.07 -14.45
CA ASP A 112 -10.85 4.96 -13.63
C ASP A 112 -9.58 4.36 -14.27
N VAL A 113 -8.66 3.89 -13.43
CA VAL A 113 -7.39 3.28 -13.79
C VAL A 113 -6.96 2.18 -12.81
N GLU A 114 -6.62 1.00 -13.35
CA GLU A 114 -6.13 -0.13 -12.55
C GLU A 114 -4.81 -0.68 -13.12
N ARG A 115 -3.80 -0.90 -12.27
CA ARG A 115 -2.60 -1.67 -12.61
C ARG A 115 -2.86 -3.15 -12.43
N LEU A 116 -2.93 -3.87 -13.55
CA LEU A 116 -3.14 -5.31 -13.54
C LEU A 116 -1.88 -6.06 -13.07
N ALA A 117 -2.06 -7.24 -12.48
CA ALA A 117 -0.98 -8.12 -12.00
C ALA A 117 0.05 -8.49 -13.08
N ASN A 118 -0.32 -8.44 -14.35
CA ASN A 118 0.59 -8.69 -15.48
C ASN A 118 1.44 -7.45 -15.87
N GLY A 119 1.29 -6.32 -15.16
CA GLY A 119 1.95 -5.04 -15.39
C GLY A 119 1.27 -4.13 -16.40
N ASN A 120 0.21 -4.58 -17.08
CA ASN A 120 -0.61 -3.74 -17.94
C ASN A 120 -1.48 -2.78 -17.13
N THR A 121 -2.02 -1.76 -17.79
CA THR A 121 -2.95 -0.80 -17.19
C THR A 121 -4.31 -0.93 -17.86
N LEU A 122 -5.36 -1.14 -17.07
CA LEU A 122 -6.75 -1.02 -17.50
C LEU A 122 -7.19 0.45 -17.31
N ILE A 123 -7.91 1.00 -18.28
CA ILE A 123 -8.30 2.41 -18.29
C ILE A 123 -9.73 2.53 -18.81
N ALA A 124 -10.61 3.14 -18.02
CA ALA A 124 -11.94 3.56 -18.47
C ALA A 124 -11.91 5.01 -18.98
N ASP A 125 -12.50 5.26 -20.16
CA ASP A 125 -12.61 6.60 -20.73
C ASP A 125 -14.08 6.95 -21.01
N ILE A 126 -14.62 7.88 -20.22
CA ILE A 126 -16.02 8.31 -20.29
C ILE A 126 -16.35 9.10 -21.55
N VAL A 127 -15.39 9.82 -22.14
CA VAL A 127 -15.65 10.65 -23.32
C VAL A 127 -15.62 9.79 -24.59
N ASN A 128 -14.65 8.90 -24.67
CA ASN A 128 -14.50 7.98 -25.80
C ASN A 128 -15.38 6.74 -25.68
N ASN A 129 -16.00 6.49 -24.53
CA ASN A 129 -16.90 5.36 -24.29
C ASN A 129 -16.26 3.99 -24.54
N PHE A 130 -15.03 3.83 -24.04
CA PHE A 130 -14.33 2.55 -24.06
C PHE A 130 -13.69 2.23 -22.71
N VAL A 131 -13.32 0.96 -22.57
CA VAL A 131 -12.29 0.52 -21.63
C VAL A 131 -11.17 -0.11 -22.46
N ILE A 132 -9.91 0.20 -22.15
CA ILE A 132 -8.73 -0.36 -22.81
C ILE A 132 -7.78 -0.96 -21.77
N GLU A 133 -7.12 -2.06 -22.15
CA GLU A 133 -5.94 -2.56 -21.45
C GLU A 133 -4.72 -2.26 -22.32
N ILE A 134 -3.71 -1.60 -21.75
CA ILE A 134 -2.46 -1.26 -22.44
C ILE A 134 -1.27 -1.86 -21.71
N ASN A 135 -0.23 -2.25 -22.44
CA ASN A 135 1.04 -2.58 -21.80
C ASN A 135 1.85 -1.33 -21.43
N THR A 136 3.00 -1.52 -20.77
CA THR A 136 3.90 -0.45 -20.34
C THR A 136 4.43 0.44 -21.47
N THR A 137 4.38 -0.01 -22.72
CA THR A 137 4.77 0.78 -23.91
C THR A 137 3.60 1.53 -24.55
N GLY A 138 2.39 1.41 -24.01
CA GLY A 138 1.17 2.03 -24.55
C GLY A 138 0.50 1.25 -25.70
N VAL A 139 0.90 -0.01 -25.92
CA VAL A 139 0.25 -0.86 -26.93
C VAL A 139 -1.01 -1.46 -26.33
N ILE A 140 -2.16 -1.20 -26.96
CA ILE A 140 -3.46 -1.79 -26.61
C ILE A 140 -3.39 -3.32 -26.76
N LYS A 141 -3.70 -4.02 -25.68
CA LYS A 141 -3.78 -5.49 -25.58
C LYS A 141 -5.21 -5.99 -25.61
N TRP A 142 -6.14 -5.20 -25.07
CA TRP A 142 -7.56 -5.50 -25.08
C TRP A 142 -8.36 -4.19 -25.14
N GLN A 143 -9.55 -4.23 -25.71
CA GLN A 143 -10.43 -3.07 -25.80
C GLN A 143 -11.90 -3.48 -25.82
N LYS A 144 -12.73 -2.79 -25.04
CA LYS A 144 -14.18 -2.82 -25.12
C LYS A 144 -14.71 -1.45 -25.52
N THR A 145 -15.47 -1.41 -26.63
CA THR A 145 -16.16 -0.20 -27.11
C THR A 145 -17.68 -0.35 -26.99
N GLY A 146 -18.43 0.71 -27.32
CA GLY A 146 -19.89 0.70 -27.25
C GLY A 146 -20.41 0.69 -25.82
N LEU A 147 -19.67 1.32 -24.92
CA LEU A 147 -20.07 1.58 -23.54
C LEU A 147 -20.77 2.95 -23.46
N PHE A 148 -21.29 3.32 -22.30
CA PHE A 148 -22.00 4.59 -22.12
C PHE A 148 -21.61 5.25 -20.80
N LEU A 149 -20.68 6.22 -20.89
CA LEU A 149 -19.96 6.80 -19.76
C LEU A 149 -19.44 5.70 -18.82
N PRO A 150 -18.49 4.84 -19.28
CA PRO A 150 -17.90 3.82 -18.43
C PRO A 150 -17.17 4.51 -17.27
N MET A 151 -17.76 4.50 -16.07
CA MET A 151 -17.20 5.23 -14.93
C MET A 151 -16.08 4.47 -14.24
N ASP A 152 -16.20 3.15 -14.21
CA ASP A 152 -15.34 2.24 -13.48
C ASP A 152 -15.24 0.90 -14.22
N ALA A 153 -14.09 0.25 -14.15
CA ALA A 153 -13.81 -1.03 -14.75
C ALA A 153 -12.76 -1.87 -13.99
N GLU A 154 -13.16 -3.02 -13.45
CA GLU A 154 -12.29 -3.94 -12.72
C GLU A 154 -11.99 -5.21 -13.54
N ARG A 155 -10.71 -5.63 -13.60
CA ARG A 155 -10.36 -6.96 -14.14
C ARG A 155 -10.55 -8.03 -13.05
N LEU A 156 -11.43 -8.99 -13.33
CA LEU A 156 -11.68 -10.12 -12.44
C LEU A 156 -10.66 -11.25 -12.63
N ASP A 157 -10.47 -12.09 -11.59
CA ASP A 157 -9.51 -13.20 -11.60
C ASP A 157 -9.79 -14.26 -12.68
N ASN A 158 -11.05 -14.38 -13.09
CA ASN A 158 -11.45 -15.26 -14.20
C ASN A 158 -11.06 -14.70 -15.59
N GLY A 159 -10.48 -13.49 -15.65
CA GLY A 159 -10.08 -12.76 -16.84
C GLY A 159 -11.17 -11.88 -17.45
N ASN A 160 -12.40 -11.92 -16.94
CA ASN A 160 -13.48 -11.04 -17.37
C ASN A 160 -13.26 -9.61 -16.86
N THR A 161 -14.00 -8.65 -17.41
CA THR A 161 -14.01 -7.25 -16.93
C THR A 161 -15.39 -6.89 -16.43
N LEU A 162 -15.47 -6.42 -15.19
CA LEU A 162 -16.66 -5.78 -14.63
C LEU A 162 -16.64 -4.30 -15.01
N ILE A 163 -17.75 -3.72 -15.47
CA ILE A 163 -17.79 -2.36 -16.01
C ILE A 163 -19.08 -1.67 -15.59
N VAL A 164 -18.99 -0.44 -15.10
CA VAL A 164 -20.13 0.43 -14.82
C VAL A 164 -20.48 1.29 -16.02
N ASN A 165 -21.67 1.11 -16.62
CA ASN A 165 -22.22 2.07 -17.58
C ASN A 165 -23.13 3.06 -16.86
N ASN A 166 -22.59 4.23 -16.51
CA ASN A 166 -23.30 5.22 -15.72
C ASN A 166 -24.54 5.78 -16.42
N LEU A 167 -24.43 6.13 -17.72
CA LEU A 167 -25.50 6.83 -18.44
C LEU A 167 -26.76 5.99 -18.62
N ILE A 168 -26.60 4.67 -18.75
CA ILE A 168 -27.71 3.72 -18.96
C ILE A 168 -28.07 2.95 -17.68
N ASN A 169 -27.48 3.31 -16.54
CA ASN A 169 -27.74 2.75 -15.22
C ASN A 169 -27.55 1.21 -15.15
N SER A 170 -26.43 0.71 -15.68
CA SER A 170 -26.13 -0.73 -15.63
C SER A 170 -24.70 -1.02 -15.24
N VAL A 171 -24.52 -2.21 -14.68
CA VAL A 171 -23.22 -2.85 -14.47
C VAL A 171 -23.21 -4.11 -15.34
N ILE A 172 -22.13 -4.34 -16.07
CA ILE A 172 -21.94 -5.51 -16.93
C ILE A 172 -20.66 -6.24 -16.58
N GLU A 173 -20.65 -7.54 -16.74
CA GLU A 173 -19.43 -8.34 -16.80
C GLU A 173 -19.26 -8.81 -18.25
N VAL A 174 -18.07 -8.60 -18.82
CA VAL A 174 -17.73 -9.01 -20.18
C VAL A 174 -16.58 -10.01 -20.18
N ASP A 175 -16.66 -11.01 -21.06
CA ASP A 175 -15.55 -11.94 -21.28
C ASP A 175 -14.37 -11.28 -22.02
N ILE A 176 -13.27 -12.02 -22.17
CA ILE A 176 -12.08 -11.53 -22.89
C ILE A 176 -12.35 -11.19 -24.36
N ASN A 177 -13.42 -11.72 -24.96
CA ASN A 177 -13.84 -11.38 -26.32
C ASN A 177 -14.75 -10.13 -26.36
N GLY A 178 -15.09 -9.57 -25.20
CA GLY A 178 -15.97 -8.41 -25.03
C GLY A 178 -17.46 -8.75 -25.05
N SER A 179 -17.84 -10.02 -24.95
CA SER A 179 -19.23 -10.46 -24.88
C SER A 179 -19.75 -10.32 -23.46
N THR A 180 -20.92 -9.70 -23.28
CA THR A 180 -21.58 -9.61 -21.97
C THR A 180 -21.99 -11.00 -21.49
N VAL A 181 -21.50 -11.40 -20.32
CA VAL A 181 -21.81 -12.69 -19.66
C VAL A 181 -22.69 -12.53 -18.42
N TRP A 182 -22.75 -11.33 -17.86
CA TRP A 182 -23.64 -10.96 -16.77
C TRP A 182 -24.01 -9.48 -16.87
N GLU A 183 -25.21 -9.12 -16.42
CA GLU A 183 -25.69 -7.74 -16.38
C GLU A 183 -26.60 -7.52 -15.18
N TYR A 184 -26.44 -6.37 -14.54
CA TYR A 184 -27.38 -5.85 -13.56
C TYR A 184 -27.77 -4.42 -13.92
N ASN A 185 -29.07 -4.20 -14.16
CA ASN A 185 -29.63 -2.93 -14.66
C ASN A 185 -30.96 -2.56 -13.98
N THR A 186 -31.22 -3.12 -12.80
CA THR A 186 -32.50 -2.95 -12.09
C THR A 186 -32.37 -1.97 -10.94
N GLY A 187 -33.11 -0.86 -11.03
CA GLY A 187 -33.27 0.08 -9.91
C GLY A 187 -32.04 0.90 -9.53
N LEU A 188 -31.02 0.94 -10.38
CA LEU A 188 -29.86 1.83 -10.25
C LEU A 188 -30.16 3.22 -10.83
N TRP A 189 -29.45 4.24 -10.34
CA TRP A 189 -29.46 5.57 -10.94
C TRP A 189 -28.08 6.24 -10.82
N SER A 190 -27.40 6.33 -11.98
CA SER A 190 -26.04 6.84 -12.14
C SER A 190 -25.03 6.10 -11.25
N PRO A 191 -24.91 4.76 -11.40
CA PRO A 191 -23.90 4.01 -10.66
C PRO A 191 -22.50 4.50 -11.04
N THR A 192 -21.56 4.55 -10.10
CA THR A 192 -20.23 5.15 -10.34
C THR A 192 -19.05 4.22 -10.14
N ASP A 193 -19.22 3.18 -9.32
CA ASP A 193 -18.16 2.26 -8.92
C ASP A 193 -18.78 0.87 -8.61
N VAL A 194 -18.02 -0.20 -8.87
CA VAL A 194 -18.42 -1.59 -8.70
C VAL A 194 -17.25 -2.48 -8.27
N GLU A 195 -17.49 -3.33 -7.27
CA GLU A 195 -16.53 -4.34 -6.82
C GLU A 195 -17.18 -5.74 -6.83
N ARG A 196 -16.47 -6.75 -7.38
CA ARG A 196 -16.84 -8.16 -7.15
C ARG A 196 -16.20 -8.65 -5.85
N LEU A 197 -17.01 -9.00 -4.87
CA LEU A 197 -16.54 -9.49 -3.58
C LEU A 197 -16.13 -10.96 -3.62
N ASP A 198 -15.26 -11.36 -2.70
CA ASP A 198 -14.78 -12.75 -2.49
C ASP A 198 -15.91 -13.80 -2.35
N ASN A 199 -17.06 -13.38 -1.81
CA ASN A 199 -18.22 -14.25 -1.64
C ASN A 199 -19.07 -14.38 -2.93
N GLY A 200 -18.67 -13.74 -4.03
CA GLY A 200 -19.36 -13.69 -5.33
C GLY A 200 -20.40 -12.57 -5.46
N ASN A 201 -20.73 -11.86 -4.38
CA ASN A 201 -21.63 -10.72 -4.41
C ASN A 201 -20.99 -9.53 -5.15
N THR A 202 -21.80 -8.55 -5.51
CA THR A 202 -21.35 -7.29 -6.12
C THR A 202 -21.69 -6.12 -5.23
N LEU A 203 -20.69 -5.33 -4.85
CA LEU A 203 -20.85 -4.04 -4.20
C LEU A 203 -20.98 -2.96 -5.28
N ILE A 204 -21.93 -2.03 -5.13
CA ILE A 204 -22.23 -1.01 -6.14
C ILE A 204 -22.51 0.31 -5.45
N THR A 205 -21.84 1.38 -5.87
CA THR A 205 -22.22 2.74 -5.51
C THR A 205 -23.35 3.22 -6.42
N ASP A 206 -24.50 3.52 -5.83
CA ASP A 206 -25.72 3.91 -6.55
C ASP A 206 -25.97 5.41 -6.32
N GLN A 207 -25.15 6.23 -6.98
CA GLN A 207 -24.88 7.63 -6.63
C GLN A 207 -26.14 8.47 -6.41
N LEU A 208 -27.05 8.52 -7.39
CA LEU A 208 -28.22 9.40 -7.33
C LEU A 208 -29.37 8.82 -6.49
N ASN A 209 -29.32 7.52 -6.17
CA ASN A 209 -30.16 6.93 -5.14
C ASN A 209 -29.58 7.07 -3.73
N ASN A 210 -28.43 7.75 -3.57
CA ASN A 210 -27.86 8.11 -2.27
C ASN A 210 -27.61 6.89 -1.36
N ARG A 211 -27.12 5.80 -1.97
CA ARG A 211 -26.85 4.54 -1.29
C ARG A 211 -25.68 3.77 -1.89
N VAL A 212 -25.13 2.86 -1.10
CA VAL A 212 -24.29 1.74 -1.57
C VAL A 212 -25.08 0.46 -1.34
N ILE A 213 -25.06 -0.47 -2.29
CA ILE A 213 -25.77 -1.75 -2.19
C ILE A 213 -24.80 -2.90 -2.43
N GLU A 214 -25.04 -4.02 -1.76
CA GLU A 214 -24.43 -5.30 -2.08
C GLU A 214 -25.53 -6.22 -2.60
N ILE A 215 -25.33 -6.79 -3.78
CA ILE A 215 -26.28 -7.73 -4.40
C ILE A 215 -25.66 -9.12 -4.51
N ASN A 216 -26.48 -10.15 -4.37
CA ASN A 216 -26.05 -11.52 -4.67
C ASN A 216 -26.15 -11.85 -6.17
N ASP A 217 -25.78 -13.08 -6.53
CA ASP A 217 -25.86 -13.64 -7.89
C ASP A 217 -27.26 -13.58 -8.53
N THR A 218 -28.32 -13.63 -7.73
CA THR A 218 -29.72 -13.47 -8.18
C THR A 218 -30.13 -12.02 -8.41
N GLY A 219 -29.28 -11.04 -8.06
CA GLY A 219 -29.58 -9.61 -8.10
C GLY A 219 -30.37 -9.10 -6.89
N ALA A 220 -30.53 -9.90 -5.84
CA ALA A 220 -31.19 -9.46 -4.61
C ALA A 220 -30.22 -8.65 -3.75
N ILE A 221 -30.68 -7.50 -3.24
CA ILE A 221 -29.92 -6.69 -2.29
C ILE A 221 -29.82 -7.43 -0.96
N VAL A 222 -28.59 -7.81 -0.58
CA VAL A 222 -28.28 -8.53 0.66
C VAL A 222 -27.72 -7.62 1.75
N TRP A 223 -27.17 -6.46 1.36
CA TRP A 223 -26.78 -5.38 2.27
C TRP A 223 -26.97 -4.03 1.59
N GLN A 224 -27.22 -2.97 2.37
CA GLN A 224 -27.23 -1.60 1.86
C GLN A 224 -26.90 -0.58 2.93
N LYS A 225 -26.25 0.51 2.54
CA LYS A 225 -26.11 1.74 3.32
C LYS A 225 -26.84 2.88 2.61
N THR A 226 -27.88 3.41 3.25
CA THR A 226 -28.70 4.52 2.72
C THR A 226 -28.39 5.84 3.44
N GLY A 227 -28.96 6.94 2.94
CA GLY A 227 -28.78 8.28 3.52
C GLY A 227 -27.37 8.82 3.34
N LEU A 228 -26.71 8.40 2.27
CA LEU A 228 -25.43 8.94 1.83
C LEU A 228 -25.67 10.16 0.95
N SER A 229 -24.63 10.91 0.64
CA SER A 229 -24.70 12.12 -0.17
C SER A 229 -23.82 11.98 -1.40
N ALA A 230 -24.41 11.50 -2.50
CA ALA A 230 -23.74 11.18 -3.75
C ALA A 230 -22.50 10.28 -3.53
N PRO A 231 -22.67 9.04 -3.04
CA PRO A 231 -21.55 8.11 -2.88
C PRO A 231 -20.89 7.87 -4.24
N LYS A 232 -19.56 7.99 -4.29
CA LYS A 232 -18.79 7.89 -5.54
C LYS A 232 -18.05 6.58 -5.68
N ASP A 233 -17.49 6.13 -4.58
CA ASP A 233 -16.63 4.95 -4.49
C ASP A 233 -16.93 4.21 -3.17
N ALA A 234 -16.85 2.88 -3.20
CA ALA A 234 -17.01 2.05 -2.02
C ALA A 234 -16.25 0.71 -2.10
N GLU A 235 -15.38 0.48 -1.13
CA GLU A 235 -14.54 -0.72 -1.04
C GLU A 235 -14.94 -1.58 0.17
N ARG A 236 -15.06 -2.90 -0.01
CA ARG A 236 -15.18 -3.85 1.10
C ARG A 236 -13.81 -4.15 1.69
N LEU A 237 -13.61 -3.82 2.96
CA LEU A 237 -12.36 -4.05 3.66
C LEU A 237 -12.27 -5.49 4.22
N ASP A 238 -11.04 -5.99 4.41
CA ASP A 238 -10.74 -7.31 5.00
C ASP A 238 -11.43 -7.57 6.36
N ASN A 239 -11.63 -6.52 7.14
CA ASN A 239 -12.30 -6.59 8.44
C ASN A 239 -13.83 -6.71 8.33
N GLY A 240 -14.38 -6.72 7.11
CA GLY A 240 -15.81 -6.78 6.77
C GLY A 240 -16.51 -5.42 6.76
N ASN A 241 -15.83 -4.33 7.12
CA ASN A 241 -16.38 -2.98 7.01
C ASN A 241 -16.38 -2.51 5.55
N THR A 242 -17.09 -1.41 5.27
CA THR A 242 -17.10 -0.77 3.95
C THR A 242 -16.53 0.63 4.08
N LEU A 243 -15.48 0.94 3.32
CA LEU A 243 -15.01 2.30 3.10
C LEU A 243 -15.91 2.94 2.02
N ILE A 244 -16.36 4.18 2.23
CA ILE A 244 -17.30 4.85 1.32
C ILE A 244 -16.90 6.31 1.17
N VAL A 245 -16.81 6.76 -0.07
CA VAL A 245 -16.59 8.15 -0.43
C VAL A 245 -17.91 8.88 -0.66
N GLU A 246 -18.18 9.95 0.10
CA GLU A 246 -19.32 10.84 -0.11
C GLU A 246 -18.89 12.16 -0.74
N TYR A 247 -19.01 12.25 -2.06
CA TYR A 247 -18.57 13.39 -2.86
C TYR A 247 -19.19 14.71 -2.40
N SER A 248 -20.52 14.75 -2.28
CA SER A 248 -21.23 16.00 -1.96
C SER A 248 -21.16 16.38 -0.48
N ASN A 249 -20.76 15.47 0.40
CA ASN A 249 -20.56 15.73 1.83
C ASN A 249 -19.08 15.92 2.21
N ASN A 250 -18.17 15.92 1.21
CA ASN A 250 -16.73 16.11 1.40
C ASN A 250 -16.13 15.22 2.50
N ARG A 251 -16.50 13.94 2.52
CA ARG A 251 -15.98 13.00 3.50
C ARG A 251 -15.80 11.60 2.94
N VAL A 252 -14.90 10.86 3.59
CA VAL A 252 -14.78 9.41 3.49
C VAL A 252 -15.20 8.83 4.84
N ILE A 253 -15.97 7.75 4.82
CA ILE A 253 -16.44 7.05 6.02
C ILE A 253 -16.13 5.57 5.94
N GLU A 254 -15.81 4.96 7.06
CA GLU A 254 -15.81 3.50 7.20
C GLU A 254 -17.06 3.11 8.00
N VAL A 255 -17.86 2.19 7.48
CA VAL A 255 -19.05 1.66 8.14
C VAL A 255 -18.89 0.19 8.44
N ASN A 256 -19.33 -0.25 9.62
CA ASN A 256 -19.36 -1.68 9.92
C ASN A 256 -20.54 -2.39 9.22
N ALA A 257 -20.62 -3.71 9.35
CA ALA A 257 -21.69 -4.52 8.74
C ALA A 257 -23.12 -4.06 9.10
N SER A 258 -23.32 -3.42 10.26
CA SER A 258 -24.63 -2.85 10.65
C SER A 258 -24.93 -1.48 10.02
N GLY A 259 -23.97 -0.90 9.30
CA GLY A 259 -24.05 0.43 8.69
C GLY A 259 -23.66 1.59 9.62
N ALA A 260 -23.16 1.29 10.83
CA ALA A 260 -22.69 2.32 11.76
C ALA A 260 -21.31 2.82 11.34
N ILE A 261 -21.12 4.15 11.33
CA ILE A 261 -19.83 4.79 11.04
C ILE A 261 -18.87 4.49 12.19
N VAL A 262 -17.74 3.85 11.88
CA VAL A 262 -16.67 3.49 12.83
C VAL A 262 -15.42 4.34 12.64
N TRP A 263 -15.26 4.96 11.46
CA TRP A 263 -14.22 5.94 11.18
C TRP A 263 -14.74 6.96 10.15
N SER A 264 -14.20 8.17 10.18
CA SER A 264 -14.51 9.20 9.17
C SER A 264 -13.38 10.21 9.03
N TYR A 265 -13.17 10.67 7.80
CA TYR A 265 -12.27 11.76 7.49
C TYR A 265 -12.96 12.79 6.59
N SER A 266 -12.91 14.07 6.99
CA SER A 266 -13.56 15.17 6.26
C SER A 266 -12.70 16.45 6.23
N SER A 267 -11.47 16.38 6.73
CA SER A 267 -10.65 17.56 6.95
C SER A 267 -10.14 18.13 5.62
N ALA A 268 -10.77 19.22 5.18
CA ALA A 268 -10.40 19.98 3.99
C ALA A 268 -10.37 19.15 2.70
N LEU A 269 -11.25 18.17 2.57
CA LEU A 269 -11.52 17.51 1.29
C LEU A 269 -12.36 18.40 0.38
N SER A 270 -12.18 18.28 -0.93
CA SER A 270 -12.94 19.01 -1.95
C SER A 270 -13.47 18.08 -3.02
N GLY A 271 -14.67 17.52 -2.80
CA GLY A 271 -15.29 16.52 -3.67
C GLY A 271 -14.39 15.31 -3.83
N PRO A 272 -14.23 14.48 -2.78
CA PRO A 272 -13.48 13.24 -2.91
C PRO A 272 -14.17 12.32 -3.91
N ASN A 273 -13.38 11.71 -4.79
CA ASN A 273 -13.87 10.84 -5.86
C ASN A 273 -13.61 9.37 -5.55
N ASP A 274 -12.48 9.08 -4.92
CA ASP A 274 -11.96 7.72 -4.71
C ASP A 274 -11.18 7.66 -3.38
N ALA A 275 -11.24 6.51 -2.69
CA ALA A 275 -10.43 6.23 -1.52
C ALA A 275 -10.23 4.74 -1.29
N GLU A 276 -8.98 4.33 -1.09
CA GLU A 276 -8.59 2.96 -0.78
C GLU A 276 -7.84 2.85 0.55
N ARG A 277 -7.86 1.66 1.17
CA ARG A 277 -6.90 1.31 2.22
C ARG A 277 -5.56 0.94 1.60
N VAL A 278 -4.53 1.72 1.88
CA VAL A 278 -3.17 1.43 1.39
C VAL A 278 -2.64 0.19 2.10
N PRO A 279 -2.36 -0.92 1.39
CA PRO A 279 -1.78 -2.11 2.01
C PRO A 279 -0.41 -1.77 2.61
N ASN A 280 -0.15 -2.26 3.82
CA ASN A 280 1.12 -2.03 4.49
C ASN A 280 2.13 -3.12 4.13
N GLN A 281 3.42 -2.82 4.10
CA GLN A 281 4.48 -3.83 3.97
C GLN A 281 5.43 -3.74 5.16
N GLU A 282 5.99 -4.87 5.58
CA GLU A 282 6.99 -4.84 6.65
C GLU A 282 8.23 -4.04 6.21
N PRO A 283 8.75 -3.13 7.05
CA PRO A 283 9.94 -2.38 6.70
C PRO A 283 11.19 -3.28 6.73
N ILE A 284 12.20 -2.91 5.96
CA ILE A 284 13.44 -3.69 5.80
C ILE A 284 14.49 -3.23 6.81
N ALA A 285 15.23 -4.18 7.39
CA ALA A 285 16.34 -3.89 8.30
C ALA A 285 17.32 -2.86 7.69
N PRO A 286 17.71 -1.81 8.42
CA PRO A 286 18.50 -0.72 7.85
C PRO A 286 19.94 -1.15 7.57
N THR A 287 20.58 -0.50 6.61
CA THR A 287 22.04 -0.58 6.46
C THR A 287 22.71 0.43 7.38
N ILE A 288 23.84 0.06 7.98
CA ILE A 288 24.63 0.91 8.88
C ILE A 288 26.01 1.12 8.24
N THR A 289 26.40 2.37 8.03
CA THR A 289 27.70 2.76 7.47
C THR A 289 28.43 3.71 8.40
N GLY A 290 29.69 3.41 8.74
CA GLY A 290 30.52 4.30 9.55
C GLY A 290 31.91 3.74 9.86
N PRO A 291 32.68 4.37 10.75
CA PRO A 291 33.99 3.89 11.18
C PRO A 291 33.92 2.56 11.93
N LYS A 292 34.72 1.57 11.51
CA LYS A 292 34.91 0.29 12.23
C LYS A 292 35.93 0.38 13.37
N LYS A 293 36.66 1.49 13.45
CA LYS A 293 37.67 1.76 14.48
C LYS A 293 37.57 3.22 14.89
N GLY A 294 37.81 3.50 16.16
CA GLY A 294 37.82 4.86 16.69
C GLY A 294 38.67 5.02 17.94
N ILE A 295 38.59 6.21 18.52
CA ILE A 295 39.26 6.59 19.76
C ILE A 295 38.16 6.96 20.75
N ILE A 296 38.31 6.57 22.01
CA ILE A 296 37.35 6.95 23.06
C ILE A 296 37.29 8.48 23.21
N ASN A 297 36.15 9.01 23.63
CA ASN A 297 35.89 10.46 23.76
C ASN A 297 36.00 11.26 22.46
N VAL A 298 36.03 10.59 21.29
CA VAL A 298 35.96 11.23 19.97
C VAL A 298 34.61 10.89 19.33
N PRO A 299 33.81 11.88 18.91
CA PRO A 299 32.57 11.64 18.19
C PRO A 299 32.83 10.91 16.87
N LEU A 300 32.12 9.81 16.63
CA LEU A 300 32.19 9.02 15.40
C LEU A 300 30.85 9.10 14.65
N PRO A 301 30.86 9.44 13.35
CA PRO A 301 29.64 9.54 12.55
C PRO A 301 29.19 8.19 12.00
N TYR A 302 27.88 7.94 12.04
CA TYR A 302 27.23 6.78 11.42
C TYR A 302 26.05 7.23 10.57
N ILE A 303 25.88 6.58 9.43
CA ILE A 303 24.78 6.81 8.49
C ILE A 303 23.93 5.56 8.47
N PHE A 304 22.61 5.77 8.56
CA PHE A 304 21.62 4.71 8.51
C PHE A 304 20.78 4.88 7.25
N GLN A 305 20.43 3.78 6.58
CA GLN A 305 19.54 3.79 5.43
C GLN A 305 18.66 2.54 5.50
N GLY A 306 17.45 2.73 5.97
CA GLY A 306 16.35 1.77 5.96
C GLY A 306 15.39 2.06 4.83
N ASP A 307 14.54 1.08 4.58
CA ASP A 307 13.59 1.10 3.48
C ASP A 307 12.28 0.46 3.92
N ASP A 308 11.21 0.85 3.26
CA ASP A 308 9.85 0.36 3.45
C ASP A 308 9.17 0.47 2.08
N PRO A 309 9.12 -0.63 1.31
CA PRO A 309 8.72 -0.56 -0.09
C PRO A 309 7.28 -0.10 -0.31
N GLY A 310 6.41 -0.19 0.70
CA GLY A 310 5.03 0.28 0.65
C GLY A 310 4.77 1.56 1.45
N GLY A 311 5.68 1.94 2.36
CA GLY A 311 5.45 3.03 3.30
C GLY A 311 5.87 4.41 2.83
N ILE A 312 5.36 5.41 3.55
CA ILE A 312 5.67 6.84 3.32
C ILE A 312 6.78 7.33 4.25
N SER A 313 6.81 6.79 5.47
CA SER A 313 7.65 7.29 6.54
C SER A 313 8.15 6.15 7.40
N ILE A 314 9.44 6.20 7.71
CA ILE A 314 10.09 5.28 8.65
C ILE A 314 10.70 6.04 9.82
N TYR A 315 10.85 5.33 10.93
CA TYR A 315 11.52 5.81 12.14
C TYR A 315 12.63 4.84 12.52
N TYR A 316 13.79 5.33 12.93
CA TYR A 316 14.93 4.48 13.34
C TYR A 316 14.99 4.36 14.85
N TRP A 317 15.28 3.16 15.34
CA TRP A 317 15.77 2.93 16.69
C TRP A 317 17.23 2.54 16.62
N ILE A 318 18.10 3.20 17.41
CA ILE A 318 19.54 2.95 17.44
C ILE A 318 19.97 2.63 18.87
N ASP A 319 20.61 1.48 19.04
CA ASP A 319 21.29 1.03 20.27
C ASP A 319 22.80 1.07 20.04
N TRP A 320 23.52 1.79 20.90
CA TRP A 320 24.96 2.01 20.79
C TRP A 320 25.81 0.99 21.56
N ASP A 321 25.18 0.00 22.20
CA ASP A 321 25.81 -1.09 22.97
C ASP A 321 26.67 -0.62 24.16
N ASP A 322 26.41 0.58 24.66
CA ASP A 322 26.98 1.14 25.89
C ASP A 322 25.90 1.45 26.95
N GLY A 323 24.69 0.95 26.73
CA GLY A 323 23.50 1.22 27.54
C GLY A 323 22.75 2.49 27.13
N SER A 324 23.19 3.19 26.09
CA SER A 324 22.48 4.33 25.51
C SER A 324 21.78 3.99 24.19
N SER A 325 20.70 4.73 23.91
CA SER A 325 19.93 4.65 22.66
C SER A 325 19.35 6.02 22.33
N ASP A 326 19.12 6.29 21.05
CA ASP A 326 18.51 7.56 20.61
C ASP A 326 16.96 7.55 20.60
N GLY A 327 16.33 6.44 21.00
CA GLY A 327 14.89 6.25 20.88
C GLY A 327 14.45 6.17 19.42
N TRP A 328 13.18 6.47 19.14
CA TRP A 328 12.64 6.52 17.77
C TRP A 328 12.91 7.88 17.13
N LEU A 329 13.86 7.93 16.20
CA LEU A 329 14.20 9.10 15.40
C LEU A 329 13.37 9.11 14.12
N GLY A 330 12.82 10.26 13.73
CA GLY A 330 12.11 10.42 12.46
C GLY A 330 11.02 11.49 12.50
N PRO A 331 10.14 11.55 11.48
CA PRO A 331 10.09 10.62 10.33
C PRO A 331 11.24 10.83 9.32
N TYR A 332 11.58 9.77 8.58
CA TYR A 332 12.48 9.79 7.43
C TYR A 332 11.78 9.19 6.21
N LEU A 333 12.18 9.64 5.01
CA LEU A 333 11.74 9.03 3.76
C LEU A 333 12.41 7.66 3.60
N PRO A 334 11.65 6.59 3.31
CA PRO A 334 12.18 5.28 2.96
C PRO A 334 13.22 5.35 1.84
N GLY A 335 14.25 4.51 1.93
CA GLY A 335 15.33 4.43 0.95
C GLY A 335 16.32 5.60 1.01
N THR A 336 16.09 6.62 1.85
CA THR A 336 17.02 7.75 2.01
C THR A 336 17.96 7.55 3.20
N ALA A 337 19.23 7.90 2.98
CA ALA A 337 20.23 7.86 4.04
C ALA A 337 20.04 9.04 5.01
N THR A 338 20.20 8.78 6.30
CA THR A 338 20.19 9.84 7.32
C THR A 338 21.36 10.81 7.13
N ILE A 339 21.20 12.03 7.63
CA ILE A 339 22.37 12.85 7.99
C ILE A 339 23.21 12.05 9.01
N PRO A 340 24.56 12.15 9.00
CA PRO A 340 25.38 11.40 9.95
C PRO A 340 24.99 11.66 11.40
N ILE A 341 24.63 10.59 12.10
CA ILE A 341 24.35 10.60 13.54
C ILE A 341 25.67 10.30 14.25
N VAL A 342 26.05 11.16 15.20
CA VAL A 342 27.33 11.07 15.89
C VAL A 342 27.15 10.45 17.25
N HIS A 343 27.99 9.48 17.60
CA HIS A 343 28.05 8.90 18.94
C HIS A 343 29.45 8.95 19.52
N THR A 344 29.54 9.04 20.85
CA THR A 344 30.81 9.11 21.58
C THR A 344 30.84 8.08 22.70
N TRP A 345 31.63 7.03 22.52
CA TRP A 345 31.93 6.08 23.58
C TRP A 345 33.03 6.61 24.51
N THR A 346 32.83 6.43 25.80
CA THR A 346 33.74 6.89 26.86
C THR A 346 34.65 5.79 27.41
N THR A 347 34.34 4.53 27.10
CA THR A 347 35.09 3.36 27.56
C THR A 347 35.73 2.62 26.39
N LYS A 348 36.84 1.92 26.65
CA LYS A 348 37.49 1.07 25.65
C LYS A 348 36.70 -0.23 25.51
N GLY A 349 36.55 -0.70 24.28
CA GLY A 349 35.74 -1.90 24.02
C GLY A 349 35.53 -2.19 22.55
N SER A 350 34.77 -3.24 22.31
CA SER A 350 34.13 -3.50 21.02
C SER A 350 32.63 -3.36 21.27
N TYR A 351 31.98 -2.57 20.44
CA TYR A 351 30.56 -2.23 20.56
C TYR A 351 29.84 -2.67 19.29
N THR A 352 28.67 -3.27 19.45
CA THR A 352 27.80 -3.72 18.35
C THR A 352 26.61 -2.79 18.25
N ILE A 353 26.74 -1.77 17.39
CA ILE A 353 25.64 -0.86 17.09
C ILE A 353 24.51 -1.68 16.48
N LYS A 354 23.32 -1.61 17.07
CA LYS A 354 22.12 -2.24 16.51
C LYS A 354 21.14 -1.17 16.07
N ALA A 355 20.57 -1.35 14.89
CA ALA A 355 19.49 -0.48 14.44
C ALA A 355 18.36 -1.28 13.80
N LYS A 356 17.14 -0.81 14.00
CA LYS A 356 15.94 -1.29 13.30
C LYS A 356 15.09 -0.10 12.88
N VAL A 357 14.15 -0.33 12.00
CA VAL A 357 13.18 0.68 11.57
C VAL A 357 11.77 0.25 11.92
N LYS A 358 10.86 1.22 12.00
CA LYS A 358 9.42 0.97 12.00
C LYS A 358 8.70 1.90 11.02
N ASP A 359 7.56 1.46 10.53
CA ASP A 359 6.68 2.25 9.67
C ASP A 359 5.66 3.09 10.46
N THR A 360 4.75 3.77 9.75
CA THR A 360 3.64 4.53 10.33
C THR A 360 2.59 3.63 11.01
N CYS A 361 2.47 2.38 10.57
CA CYS A 361 1.59 1.38 11.19
C CYS A 361 2.17 0.80 12.50
N GLY A 362 3.43 1.11 12.81
CA GLY A 362 4.15 0.63 13.98
C GLY A 362 4.76 -0.75 13.80
N VAL A 363 4.77 -1.31 12.58
CA VAL A 363 5.44 -2.56 12.27
C VAL A 363 6.93 -2.32 12.27
N GLU A 364 7.70 -3.19 12.93
CA GLU A 364 9.13 -3.04 13.11
C GLU A 364 9.89 -4.07 12.26
N SER A 365 11.05 -3.66 11.72
CA SER A 365 11.94 -4.54 10.99
C SER A 365 12.85 -5.36 11.92
N ASP A 366 13.52 -6.34 11.34
CA ASP A 366 14.64 -7.02 11.97
C ASP A 366 15.78 -6.05 12.32
N TRP A 367 16.60 -6.45 13.29
CA TRP A 367 17.79 -5.70 13.66
C TRP A 367 18.92 -5.88 12.65
N ALA A 368 19.52 -4.76 12.26
CA ALA A 368 20.84 -4.70 11.64
C ALA A 368 21.92 -4.50 12.72
N GLU A 369 23.12 -5.04 12.47
CA GLU A 369 24.24 -4.96 13.40
C GLU A 369 25.51 -4.42 12.72
N PHE A 370 26.26 -3.57 13.43
CA PHE A 370 27.53 -3.01 12.98
C PHE A 370 28.54 -2.91 14.14
N THR A 371 29.69 -3.56 14.00
CA THR A 371 30.71 -3.56 15.06
C THR A 371 31.75 -2.46 14.88
N VAL A 372 32.00 -1.68 15.95
CA VAL A 372 33.12 -0.73 16.07
C VAL A 372 34.05 -1.14 17.21
N SER A 373 35.37 -0.99 17.00
CA SER A 373 36.39 -1.26 18.02
C SER A 373 37.11 0.02 18.46
N LEU A 374 37.20 0.23 19.78
CA LEU A 374 37.84 1.38 20.44
C LEU A 374 39.00 0.90 21.32
N PRO A 375 40.16 0.53 20.73
CA PRO A 375 41.20 -0.21 21.44
C PRO A 375 42.14 0.65 22.31
N ARG A 376 42.17 1.98 22.17
CA ARG A 376 43.18 2.83 22.85
C ARG A 376 42.66 4.22 23.23
N GLU A 377 43.05 4.70 24.40
CA GLU A 377 43.33 6.13 24.60
C GLU A 377 44.58 6.47 23.79
N LYS A 378 44.51 7.49 22.93
CA LYS A 378 45.73 8.20 22.57
C LYS A 378 45.80 9.40 23.50
N GLU A 379 46.28 9.20 24.72
CA GLU A 379 46.91 10.32 25.40
C GLU A 379 47.97 10.84 24.43
N LEU A 380 47.97 12.15 24.15
CA LEU A 380 49.11 12.84 23.54
C LEU A 380 50.29 12.86 24.53
N LYS A 381 50.64 11.71 25.12
CA LYS A 381 51.93 11.50 25.76
C LYS A 381 52.95 11.27 24.66
N ASN A 382 53.24 12.36 23.95
CA ASN A 382 54.38 12.40 23.03
C ASN A 382 55.64 12.52 23.90
N THR A 383 55.98 11.46 24.63
CA THR A 383 57.09 11.45 25.60
C THR A 383 58.42 11.76 24.94
N ILE A 384 58.64 11.36 23.68
CA ILE A 384 59.87 11.68 22.94
C ILE A 384 59.92 13.17 22.58
N PHE A 385 58.82 13.76 22.11
CA PHE A 385 58.78 15.18 21.76
C PHE A 385 58.85 16.08 23.00
N LEU A 386 58.16 15.72 24.09
CA LEU A 386 58.24 16.43 25.36
C LEU A 386 59.63 16.29 26.00
N GLN A 387 60.26 15.10 25.96
CA GLN A 387 61.65 14.91 26.40
C GLN A 387 62.65 15.68 25.53
N PHE A 388 62.43 15.74 24.21
CA PHE A 388 63.21 16.57 23.29
C PHE A 388 63.08 18.05 23.64
N LEU A 389 61.86 18.54 23.90
CA LEU A 389 61.64 19.93 24.32
C LEU A 389 62.21 20.27 25.70
N GLU A 390 62.36 19.28 26.60
CA GLU A 390 63.09 19.45 27.86
C GLU A 390 64.59 19.65 27.64
N GLN A 391 65.16 19.10 26.56
CA GLN A 391 66.56 19.36 26.18
C GLN A 391 66.75 20.69 25.44
N PHE A 392 65.66 21.34 24.98
CA PHE A 392 65.70 22.63 24.28
C PHE A 392 64.71 23.65 24.87
N PRO A 393 65.03 24.28 26.02
CA PRO A 393 64.10 25.14 26.78
C PRO A 393 63.58 26.36 26.01
N ILE A 394 64.40 26.91 25.11
CA ILE A 394 64.03 28.06 24.27
C ILE A 394 63.00 27.66 23.22
N LEU A 395 63.16 26.48 22.60
CA LEU A 395 62.19 25.96 21.63
C LEU A 395 60.84 25.67 22.30
N LYS A 396 60.87 25.16 23.54
CA LYS A 396 59.69 24.96 24.39
C LYS A 396 58.93 26.27 24.65
N LEU A 397 59.64 27.36 24.96
CA LEU A 397 59.06 28.69 25.18
C LEU A 397 58.47 29.31 23.90
N ILE A 398 59.10 29.08 22.75
CA ILE A 398 58.61 29.58 21.45
C ILE A 398 57.32 28.88 21.05
N ILE A 399 57.26 27.55 21.19
CA ILE A 399 56.05 26.76 20.88
C ILE A 399 54.88 27.17 21.80
N GLN A 400 55.13 27.36 23.09
CA GLN A 400 54.12 27.84 24.05
C GLN A 400 53.58 29.24 23.74
N ARG A 401 54.41 30.15 23.20
CA ARG A 401 53.97 31.50 22.78
C ARG A 401 53.22 31.51 21.45
N LEU A 402 53.36 30.46 20.64
CA LEU A 402 52.69 30.32 19.33
C LEU A 402 51.37 29.53 19.42
N GLY A 403 51.03 28.96 20.57
CA GLY A 403 49.74 28.26 20.79
C GLY A 403 49.61 26.91 20.09
N LEU A 404 50.74 26.27 19.76
CA LEU A 404 50.81 24.97 19.10
C LEU A 404 51.09 23.82 20.08
#